data_AF-A0AA38RPX7-F1
#
_entry.id   AF-A0AA38RPX7-F1
#
_cell.length_a   1.000
_cell.length_b   1.000
_cell.length_c   1.000
_cell.angle_alpha   90.00
_cell.angle_beta   90.00
_cell.angle_gamma   90.00
#
_symmetry.space_group_name_H-M   'P 1'
#
loop_
_entity.id
_entity.type
_entity.pdbx_description
1 polymer ?
#
loop_
_entity_poly.entity_id
_entity_poly.type
_entity_poly.pdbx_seq_one_letter_code
_entity_poly.pdbx_strand_id
1 'polypeptide(L)'
;MLSTMSFMLGAVTLFGEASAGRTSSISQWGDNPSKLPAALVHTPNKIADKPAIILALHPCGVTGQMYSQMTPLNSYADTLRFCRPLPDV
;
A
#
# COMPACT_ATOMS: atom_id res chain seq x y z
N MET A 1 54.89 1.84 -28.75
CA MET A 1 53.72 2.49 -28.13
C MET A 1 52.50 2.19 -29.00
N LEU A 2 51.65 1.24 -28.62
CA LEU A 2 50.29 1.16 -29.15
C LEU A 2 49.40 0.52 -28.07
N SER A 3 48.56 1.34 -27.48
CA SER A 3 47.74 1.07 -26.30
C SER A 3 46.40 0.48 -26.73
N THR A 4 46.10 -0.74 -26.31
CA THR A 4 44.82 -1.40 -26.59
C THR A 4 43.77 -0.82 -25.63
N MET A 5 42.94 0.10 -26.12
CA MET A 5 41.81 0.68 -25.37
C MET A 5 40.78 -0.41 -25.06
N SER A 6 40.65 -0.75 -23.77
CA SER A 6 39.58 -1.62 -23.26
C SER A 6 38.25 -0.86 -23.30
N PHE A 7 37.29 -1.39 -24.05
CA PHE A 7 35.92 -0.90 -24.14
C PHE A 7 35.12 -1.51 -22.98
N MET A 8 35.02 -0.80 -21.85
CA MET A 8 34.18 -1.22 -20.72
C MET A 8 32.73 -0.83 -20.99
N LEU A 9 31.91 -1.82 -21.35
CA LEU A 9 30.48 -1.70 -21.53
C LEU A 9 29.80 -1.65 -20.15
N GLY A 10 29.54 -0.43 -19.67
CA GLY A 10 28.86 -0.20 -18.38
C GLY A 10 27.37 -0.52 -18.46
N ALA A 11 26.94 -1.61 -17.81
CA ALA A 11 25.52 -1.89 -17.60
C ALA A 11 24.96 -0.96 -16.51
N VAL A 12 24.22 0.06 -16.91
CA VAL A 12 23.43 0.89 -15.98
C VAL A 12 22.22 0.07 -15.55
N THR A 13 22.26 -0.46 -14.33
CA THR A 13 21.09 -1.06 -13.68
C THR A 13 20.11 0.05 -13.28
N LEU A 14 18.98 0.16 -13.98
CA LEU A 14 17.84 0.96 -13.54
C LEU A 14 17.25 0.30 -12.29
N PHE A 15 17.66 0.78 -11.10
CA PHE A 15 16.92 0.50 -9.87
C PHE A 15 15.63 1.33 -9.92
N GLY A 16 14.56 0.74 -10.47
CA GLY A 16 13.22 1.28 -10.27
C GLY A 16 12.86 1.17 -8.80
N GLU A 17 12.77 2.29 -8.10
CA GLU A 17 12.23 2.33 -6.75
C GLU A 17 10.75 1.95 -6.80
N ALA A 18 10.47 0.66 -6.64
CA ALA A 18 9.13 0.17 -6.33
C ALA A 18 8.79 0.61 -4.90
N SER A 19 8.45 1.89 -4.75
CA SER A 19 7.83 2.38 -3.52
C SER A 19 6.46 1.70 -3.44
N ALA A 20 6.30 0.75 -2.51
CA ALA A 20 5.03 0.06 -2.21
C ALA A 20 4.21 0.86 -1.20
N GLY A 21 2.88 0.93 -1.35
CA GLY A 21 2.02 1.66 -0.42
C GLY A 21 2.16 1.17 1.03
N ARG A 22 1.94 2.06 2.00
CA ARG A 22 2.09 1.75 3.43
C ARG A 22 0.75 1.36 4.04
N THR A 23 0.68 0.18 4.65
CA THR A 23 -0.44 -0.22 5.51
C THR A 23 -0.10 0.07 6.97
N SER A 24 -0.99 0.79 7.67
CA SER A 24 -0.83 1.13 9.09
C SER A 24 -2.05 0.68 9.87
N SER A 25 -1.87 0.23 11.11
CA SER A 25 -2.99 -0.08 12.02
C SER A 25 -3.28 1.13 12.90
N ILE A 26 -4.55 1.53 12.98
CA ILE A 26 -5.02 2.65 13.82
C ILE A 26 -6.05 2.15 14.83
N SER A 27 -5.78 2.39 16.12
CA SER A 27 -6.68 2.02 17.22
C SER A 27 -7.48 3.21 17.76
N GLN A 28 -7.03 4.43 17.49
CA GLN A 28 -7.68 5.67 17.94
C GLN A 28 -8.15 6.46 16.71
N TRP A 29 -9.43 6.30 16.37
CA TRP A 29 -10.04 6.93 15.20
C TRP A 29 -11.38 7.65 15.52
N GLY A 30 -11.67 7.85 16.81
CA GLY A 30 -12.86 8.52 17.31
C GLY A 30 -13.57 7.72 18.40
N ASP A 31 -14.82 8.08 18.67
CA ASP A 31 -15.68 7.35 19.60
C ASP A 31 -15.97 5.95 19.06
N ASN A 32 -15.62 4.94 19.85
CA ASN A 32 -15.81 3.53 19.49
C ASN A 32 -16.58 2.80 20.60
N PRO A 33 -17.89 3.10 20.78
CA PRO A 33 -18.73 2.48 21.81
C PRO A 33 -18.86 0.96 21.62
N SER A 34 -18.71 0.48 20.38
CA SER A 34 -18.70 -0.93 20.01
C SER A 34 -17.38 -1.66 20.27
N LYS A 35 -16.32 -0.96 20.70
CA LYS A 35 -14.99 -1.53 20.98
C LYS A 35 -14.41 -2.33 19.82
N LEU A 36 -14.64 -1.87 18.59
CA LEU A 36 -14.07 -2.47 17.39
C LEU A 36 -12.53 -2.49 17.49
N PRO A 37 -11.88 -3.59 17.07
CA PRO A 37 -10.42 -3.66 16.99
C PRO A 37 -9.83 -2.66 15.99
N ALA A 38 -8.49 -2.58 15.97
CA ALA A 38 -7.78 -1.58 15.19
C ALA A 38 -8.09 -1.68 13.69
N ALA A 39 -8.30 -0.55 13.04
CA ALA A 39 -8.53 -0.50 11.60
C ALA A 39 -7.19 -0.46 10.84
N LEU A 40 -7.07 -1.25 9.78
CA LEU A 40 -5.94 -1.21 8.85
C LEU A 40 -6.19 -0.16 7.77
N VAL A 41 -5.32 0.82 7.67
CA VAL A 41 -5.38 1.87 6.64
C VAL A 41 -4.25 1.65 5.66
N HIS A 42 -4.60 1.39 4.40
CA HIS A 42 -3.64 1.38 3.31
C HIS A 42 -3.57 2.75 2.65
N THR A 43 -2.36 3.32 2.64
CA THR A 43 -2.06 4.63 2.07
C THR A 43 -1.10 4.46 0.89
N PRO A 44 -1.52 4.79 -0.34
CA PRO A 44 -0.66 4.71 -1.51
C PRO A 44 0.42 5.78 -1.48
N ASN A 45 1.56 5.54 -2.13
CA ASN A 45 2.70 6.48 -2.09
C ASN A 45 2.44 7.84 -2.72
N LYS A 46 1.51 7.90 -3.68
CA LYS A 46 1.06 9.15 -4.28
C LYS A 46 -0.41 9.32 -3.95
N ILE A 47 -0.69 10.20 -2.99
CA ILE A 47 -2.04 10.60 -2.62
C ILE A 47 -2.43 11.78 -3.51
N ALA A 48 -3.64 11.76 -4.09
CA ALA A 48 -4.17 12.92 -4.79
C ALA A 48 -4.53 14.04 -3.80
N ASP A 49 -4.54 15.31 -4.23
CA ASP A 49 -4.91 16.45 -3.35
C ASP A 49 -6.29 16.29 -2.68
N LYS A 50 -7.18 15.51 -3.32
CA LYS A 50 -8.48 15.10 -2.78
C LYS A 50 -8.63 13.58 -2.99
N PRO A 51 -8.12 12.74 -2.06
CA PRO A 51 -8.16 11.30 -2.25
C PRO A 51 -9.58 10.78 -2.00
N ALA A 52 -10.02 9.85 -2.84
CA ALA A 52 -11.18 9.03 -2.49
C ALA A 52 -10.83 8.15 -1.28
N ILE A 53 -11.83 7.82 -0.46
CA ILE A 53 -11.68 6.89 0.66
C ILE A 53 -12.59 5.70 0.38
N ILE A 54 -12.02 4.49 0.33
CA ILE A 54 -12.79 3.25 0.16
C ILE A 54 -12.79 2.50 1.49
N LEU A 55 -13.96 2.26 2.06
CA LEU A 55 -14.12 1.39 3.22
C LEU A 55 -14.26 -0.06 2.74
N ALA A 56 -13.33 -0.93 3.11
CA ALA A 56 -13.42 -2.34 2.76
C ALA A 56 -13.74 -3.17 4.02
N LEU A 57 -14.92 -3.78 4.02
CA LEU A 57 -15.41 -4.63 5.10
C LEU A 57 -15.20 -6.08 4.73
N HIS A 58 -14.57 -6.83 5.63
CA HIS A 58 -14.36 -8.25 5.43
C HIS A 58 -15.64 -9.05 5.74
N PRO A 59 -15.87 -10.21 5.09
CA PRO A 59 -16.97 -11.09 5.46
C PRO A 59 -16.72 -11.75 6.83
N CYS A 60 -17.77 -12.31 7.43
CA CYS A 60 -17.66 -13.07 8.67
C CYS A 60 -16.72 -14.27 8.48
N GLY A 61 -15.84 -14.53 9.47
CA GLY A 61 -14.93 -15.68 9.47
C GLY A 61 -13.51 -15.39 8.95
N VAL A 62 -13.21 -14.16 8.56
CA VAL A 62 -11.85 -13.71 8.21
C VAL A 62 -11.52 -12.41 8.95
N THR A 63 -10.25 -12.00 8.95
CA THR A 63 -9.80 -10.71 9.51
C THR A 63 -9.58 -9.69 8.39
N GLY A 64 -9.57 -8.40 8.70
CA GLY A 64 -9.22 -7.31 7.79
C GLY A 64 -7.84 -7.49 7.16
N GLN A 65 -6.87 -8.02 7.90
CA GLN A 65 -5.52 -8.30 7.39
C GLN A 65 -5.51 -9.44 6.35
N MET A 66 -6.31 -10.48 6.57
CA MET A 66 -6.49 -11.57 5.61
C MET A 66 -7.26 -11.09 4.38
N TYR A 67 -8.32 -10.29 4.59
CA TYR A 67 -9.12 -9.71 3.52
C TYR A 67 -8.31 -8.75 2.63
N SER A 68 -7.35 -8.01 3.21
CA SER A 68 -6.43 -7.17 2.46
C SER A 68 -5.48 -7.96 1.53
N GLN A 69 -5.22 -9.24 1.81
CA GLN A 69 -4.38 -10.10 0.97
C GLN A 69 -5.20 -10.88 -0.06
N MET A 70 -6.45 -11.19 0.25
CA MET A 70 -7.37 -11.89 -0.65
C MET A 70 -7.94 -11.00 -1.75
N THR A 71 -7.89 -9.68 -1.58
CA THR A 71 -8.47 -8.72 -2.52
C THR A 71 -7.42 -7.84 -3.18
N PRO A 72 -7.56 -7.52 -4.48
CA PRO A 72 -6.61 -6.66 -5.21
C PRO A 72 -6.75 -5.17 -4.83
N LEU A 73 -7.45 -4.85 -3.75
CA LEU A 73 -7.80 -3.48 -3.39
C LEU A 73 -6.55 -2.62 -3.10
N ASN A 74 -5.44 -3.19 -2.61
CA ASN A 74 -4.19 -2.45 -2.39
C ASN A 74 -3.59 -2.00 -3.72
N SER A 75 -3.56 -2.91 -4.70
CA SER A 75 -3.09 -2.60 -6.05
C SER A 75 -3.95 -1.51 -6.71
N TYR A 76 -5.27 -1.56 -6.50
CA TYR A 76 -6.16 -0.48 -6.97
C TYR A 76 -5.92 0.84 -6.24
N ALA A 77 -5.67 0.83 -4.92
CA ALA A 77 -5.36 2.04 -4.16
C ALA A 77 -4.07 2.71 -4.68
N ASP A 78 -3.04 1.92 -4.98
CA ASP A 78 -1.78 2.38 -5.55
C ASP A 78 -1.95 2.94 -6.97
N THR A 79 -2.81 2.34 -7.79
CA THR A 79 -3.04 2.76 -9.18
C THR A 79 -3.96 3.97 -9.28
N LEU A 80 -5.04 3.98 -8.49
CA LEU A 80 -6.12 4.96 -8.55
C LEU A 80 -5.98 6.08 -7.50
N ARG A 81 -4.97 6.02 -6.63
CA ARG A 81 -4.59 7.05 -5.65
C ARG A 81 -5.65 7.36 -4.60
N PHE A 82 -6.30 6.31 -4.05
CA PHE A 82 -7.28 6.44 -2.96
C PHE A 82 -6.76 5.81 -1.65
N CYS A 83 -7.25 6.30 -0.51
CA CYS A 83 -6.94 5.74 0.81
C CYS A 83 -7.97 4.65 1.18
N ARG A 84 -7.53 3.53 1.77
CA ARG A 84 -8.43 2.40 2.10
C ARG A 84 -8.38 1.99 3.58
N PRO A 85 -9.35 2.40 4.40
CA PRO A 85 -9.58 1.81 5.73
C PRO A 85 -10.27 0.43 5.68
N LEU A 86 -9.81 -0.48 6.56
CA LEU A 86 -10.29 -1.83 6.79
C LEU A 86 -10.46 -2.06 8.30
N PRO A 87 -11.66 -1.92 8.86
CA PRO A 87 -11.90 -2.27 10.25
C PRO A 87 -11.90 -3.80 10.40
N ASP A 88 -11.29 -4.29 11.48
CA ASP A 88 -11.55 -5.62 12.03
C ASP A 88 -12.83 -5.52 12.89
N VAL A 89 -13.78 -6.45 12.75
CA VAL A 89 -15.00 -6.53 13.58
C VAL A 89 -14.98 -7.71 14.54
#